data_AF-A0A960UJV5-F1
#
_entry.id   AF-A0A960UJV5-F1
#
_cell.length_a   1.000
_cell.length_b   1.000
_cell.length_c   1.000
_cell.angle_alpha   90.00
_cell.angle_beta   90.00
_cell.angle_gamma   90.00
#
_symmetry.space_group_name_H-M   'P 1'
#
loop_
_entity.id
_entity.type
_entity.pdbx_description
1 polymer ?
#
loop_
_entity_poly.entity_id
_entity_poly.type
_entity_poly.pdbx_seq_one_letter_code
_entity_poly.pdbx_strand_id
1 'polypeptide(L)'
;MLRFKTILVLTLTMLASAALATAPSQSSIQFTLTHPLHTINGKCDSISVSGLDYTYQAGKFQLKSPFRVEIPYRSLDTGNSNRDSHMLEVLGYPTHKSILA
;
A
#
# COMPACT_ATOMS: atom_id res chain seq x y z
N MET A 1 17.37 -19.70 -43.94
CA MET A 1 17.86 -19.25 -42.61
C MET A 1 17.26 -17.92 -42.12
N LEU A 2 16.88 -16.97 -43.00
CA LEU A 2 16.42 -15.63 -42.57
C LEU A 2 15.03 -15.59 -41.88
N ARG A 3 14.14 -16.54 -42.18
CA ARG A 3 12.76 -16.60 -41.62
C ARG A 3 12.66 -17.13 -40.19
N PHE A 4 13.66 -17.87 -39.71
CA PHE A 4 13.69 -18.41 -38.35
C PHE A 4 14.10 -17.35 -37.32
N LYS A 5 15.00 -16.42 -37.70
CA LYS A 5 15.42 -15.29 -36.85
C LYS A 5 14.27 -14.31 -36.59
N THR A 6 13.43 -14.04 -37.59
CA THR A 6 12.28 -13.14 -37.43
C THR A 6 11.20 -13.71 -36.52
N ILE A 7 10.95 -15.03 -36.57
CA ILE A 7 9.99 -15.68 -35.67
C ILE A 7 10.49 -15.66 -34.23
N LEU A 8 11.79 -15.90 -34.00
CA LEU A 8 12.41 -15.86 -32.68
C LEU A 8 12.40 -14.45 -32.06
N VAL A 9 12.59 -13.40 -32.87
CA VAL A 9 12.55 -12.01 -32.40
C VAL A 9 11.11 -11.59 -32.07
N LEU A 10 10.11 -12.06 -32.84
CA LEU A 10 8.70 -11.73 -32.63
C LEU A 10 8.13 -12.43 -31.37
N THR A 11 8.58 -13.64 -31.05
CA THR A 11 8.18 -14.32 -29.80
C THR A 11 8.87 -13.72 -28.58
N LEU A 12 10.10 -13.19 -28.72
CA LEU A 12 10.81 -12.56 -27.61
C LEU A 12 10.21 -11.21 -27.20
N THR A 13 9.65 -10.44 -28.13
CA THR A 13 8.99 -9.15 -27.81
C THR A 13 7.63 -9.32 -27.14
N MET A 14 6.88 -10.39 -27.46
CA MET A 14 5.58 -10.69 -26.83
C MET A 14 5.70 -11.11 -25.35
N LEU A 15 6.82 -11.72 -24.96
CA LEU A 15 7.02 -12.20 -23.58
C LEU A 15 7.35 -11.07 -22.59
N ALA A 16 7.89 -9.94 -23.07
CA ALA A 16 8.27 -8.80 -22.21
C ALA A 16 7.06 -7.98 -21.71
N SER A 17 5.93 -8.03 -22.42
CA SER A 17 4.73 -7.25 -22.10
C SER A 17 3.92 -7.80 -20.91
N ALA A 18 4.15 -9.07 -20.52
CA ALA A 18 3.34 -9.76 -19.52
C ALA A 18 3.77 -9.47 -18.06
N ALA A 19 4.88 -8.77 -17.83
CA ALA A 19 5.48 -8.63 -16.49
C ALA A 19 5.18 -7.30 -15.77
N LEU A 20 4.37 -6.40 -16.34
CA LEU A 20 4.02 -5.12 -15.71
C LEU A 20 2.78 -5.27 -14.81
N ALA A 21 2.88 -6.09 -13.77
CA ALA A 21 1.96 -6.01 -12.65
C ALA A 21 2.36 -4.79 -11.81
N THR A 22 1.73 -3.64 -12.08
CA THR A 22 1.91 -2.43 -11.29
C THR A 22 1.37 -2.66 -9.89
N ALA A 23 2.27 -2.92 -8.93
CA ALA A 23 1.93 -2.78 -7.52
C ALA A 23 1.40 -1.35 -7.28
N PRO A 24 0.42 -1.16 -6.38
CA PRO A 24 -0.09 0.18 -6.06
C PRO A 24 1.08 1.08 -5.65
N SER A 25 1.36 2.11 -6.46
CA SER A 25 2.66 2.78 -6.48
C SER A 25 2.95 3.67 -5.29
N GLN A 26 1.98 3.85 -4.38
CA GLN A 26 2.10 4.54 -3.10
C GLN A 26 0.84 4.23 -2.30
N SER A 27 1.00 3.69 -1.08
CA SER A 27 -0.11 3.43 -0.17
C SER A 27 0.16 4.20 1.11
N SER A 28 -0.78 5.05 1.51
CA SER A 28 -0.70 5.86 2.73
C SER A 28 -2.05 5.84 3.44
N ILE A 29 -2.03 5.87 4.77
CA ILE A 29 -3.23 6.11 5.56
C ILE A 29 -3.11 7.47 6.23
N GLN A 30 -4.20 8.23 6.21
CA GLN A 30 -4.34 9.49 6.93
C GLN A 30 -5.44 9.34 7.96
N PHE A 31 -5.24 9.92 9.14
CA PHE A 31 -6.22 9.92 10.22
C PHE A 31 -6.35 11.32 10.81
N THR A 32 -7.55 11.63 11.28
CA THR A 32 -7.85 12.92 11.89
C THR A 32 -8.47 12.69 13.25
N LEU A 33 -7.92 13.33 14.27
CA LEU A 33 -8.48 13.39 15.61
C LEU A 33 -9.00 14.80 15.86
N THR A 34 -10.30 14.89 16.11
CA THR A 34 -10.95 16.16 16.44
C THR A 34 -11.11 16.28 17.95
N HIS A 35 -10.45 17.27 18.53
CA HIS A 35 -10.64 17.69 19.91
C HIS A 35 -11.31 19.09 19.91
N PRO A 36 -12.12 19.47 20.91
CA PRO A 36 -12.85 20.74 20.92
C PRO A 36 -12.03 22.01 20.64
N LEU A 37 -10.73 21.99 20.94
CA LEU A 37 -9.84 23.15 20.77
C LEU A 37 -8.80 22.98 19.65
N HIS A 38 -8.67 21.79 19.08
CA HIS A 38 -7.64 21.51 18.08
C HIS A 38 -7.96 20.27 17.25
N THR A 39 -7.54 20.28 15.99
CA THR A 39 -7.59 19.13 15.10
C THR A 39 -6.17 18.63 14.88
N ILE A 40 -5.98 17.32 15.03
CA ILE A 40 -4.71 16.64 14.79
C ILE A 40 -4.87 15.82 13.52
N ASN A 41 -3.97 16.04 12.55
CA ASN A 41 -3.87 15.22 11.36
C ASN A 41 -2.62 14.37 11.49
N GLY A 42 -2.77 13.07 11.32
CA GLY A 42 -1.65 12.14 11.26
C GLY A 42 -1.67 11.32 9.99
N LYS A 43 -0.52 10.74 9.68
CA LYS A 43 -0.31 9.93 8.49
C LYS A 43 0.56 8.71 8.79
N CYS A 44 0.47 7.72 7.93
CA CYS A 44 1.35 6.56 7.88
C CYS A 44 1.64 6.26 6.41
N ASP A 45 2.85 6.58 5.97
CA ASP A 45 3.29 6.38 4.58
C ASP A 45 3.89 4.97 4.36
N SER A 46 4.15 4.22 5.43
CA SER A 46 4.77 2.89 5.40
C SER A 46 3.77 1.77 5.73
N ILE A 47 2.66 1.70 4.99
CA ILE A 47 1.69 0.62 5.15
C ILE A 47 2.00 -0.56 4.22
N SER A 48 1.63 -1.76 4.65
CA SER A 48 1.75 -2.98 3.84
C SER A 48 0.37 -3.46 3.40
N VAL A 49 0.18 -3.67 2.10
CA VAL A 49 -1.06 -4.19 1.52
C VAL A 49 -0.78 -5.58 0.94
N SER A 50 -1.58 -6.57 1.32
CA SER A 50 -1.43 -7.95 0.88
C SER A 50 -2.75 -8.54 0.40
N GLY A 51 -2.70 -9.43 -0.59
CA GLY A 51 -3.91 -10.06 -1.15
C GLY A 51 -4.80 -9.13 -1.98
N LEU A 52 -4.26 -8.00 -2.47
CA LEU A 52 -4.99 -7.09 -3.33
C LEU A 52 -5.12 -7.65 -4.76
N ASP A 53 -6.27 -8.24 -5.07
CA ASP A 53 -6.64 -8.67 -6.43
C ASP A 53 -7.78 -7.81 -6.96
N TYR A 54 -7.50 -7.08 -8.04
CA TYR A 54 -8.46 -6.20 -8.69
C TYR A 54 -8.35 -6.27 -10.21
N THR A 55 -9.40 -5.83 -10.89
CA THR A 55 -9.37 -5.54 -12.33
C THR A 55 -9.72 -4.09 -12.57
N TYR A 56 -9.15 -3.55 -13.63
CA TYR A 56 -9.55 -2.28 -14.19
C TYR A 56 -9.96 -2.52 -15.64
N GLN A 57 -11.26 -2.57 -15.90
CA GLN A 57 -11.81 -2.82 -17.23
C GLN A 57 -12.86 -1.76 -17.58
N ALA A 58 -12.76 -1.18 -18.77
CA ALA A 58 -13.69 -0.17 -19.29
C ALA A 58 -13.93 1.00 -18.29
N GLY A 59 -12.88 1.47 -17.61
CA GLY A 59 -12.95 2.55 -16.63
C GLY A 59 -13.57 2.15 -15.28
N LYS A 60 -13.90 0.88 -15.08
CA LYS A 60 -14.46 0.36 -13.82
C LYS A 60 -13.41 -0.42 -13.04
N PHE A 61 -13.23 -0.04 -11.78
CA PHE A 61 -12.49 -0.81 -10.80
C PHE A 61 -13.39 -1.92 -10.23
N GLN A 62 -12.91 -3.16 -10.22
CA GLN A 62 -13.58 -4.27 -9.57
C GLN A 62 -12.61 -5.00 -8.66
N LEU A 63 -12.91 -5.02 -7.36
CA LEU A 63 -12.19 -5.83 -6.38
C LEU A 63 -12.66 -7.28 -6.50
N LYS A 64 -11.73 -8.22 -6.65
CA LYS A 64 -12.04 -9.64 -6.83
C LYS A 64 -12.01 -10.44 -5.53
N SER A 65 -11.19 -10.00 -4.56
CA SER A 65 -11.06 -10.66 -3.27
C SER A 65 -10.89 -9.63 -2.14
N PRO A 66 -11.21 -10.02 -0.89
CA PRO A 66 -10.73 -9.28 0.27
C PRO A 66 -9.20 -9.16 0.23
N PHE A 67 -8.70 -8.06 0.78
CA PHE A 67 -7.29 -7.80 0.95
C PHE A 67 -7.04 -7.39 2.40
N ARG A 68 -5.78 -7.38 2.81
CA ARG A 68 -5.36 -7.04 4.16
C ARG A 68 -4.44 -5.83 4.13
N VAL A 69 -4.65 -4.90 5.06
CA VAL A 69 -3.78 -3.75 5.29
C VAL A 69 -3.15 -3.85 6.67
N GLU A 70 -1.83 -3.78 6.73
CA GLU A 70 -1.06 -3.71 7.96
C GLU A 70 -0.49 -2.30 8.14
N ILE A 71 -0.78 -1.71 9.31
CA ILE A 71 -0.39 -0.35 9.67
C ILE A 71 0.58 -0.43 10.86
N PRO A 72 1.89 -0.27 10.65
CA PRO A 72 2.87 -0.37 11.73
C PRO A 72 2.83 0.87 12.62
N TYR A 73 2.69 0.68 13.94
CA TYR A 73 2.55 1.77 14.91
C TYR A 73 3.72 2.77 14.87
N ARG A 74 4.94 2.26 14.68
CA ARG A 74 6.15 3.09 14.58
C ARG A 74 6.18 4.03 13.38
N SER A 75 5.31 3.83 12.39
CA SER A 75 5.24 4.67 11.20
C SER A 75 4.10 5.68 11.25
N LEU A 76 3.35 5.72 12.35
CA LEU A 76 2.36 6.76 12.59
C LEU A 76 3.08 8.07 12.93
N ASP A 77 2.75 9.13 12.21
CA ASP A 77 3.35 10.45 12.34
C ASP A 77 2.23 11.49 12.44
N THR A 78 2.17 12.21 13.56
CA THR A 78 1.24 13.34 13.75
C THR A 78 1.92 14.70 13.61
N GLY A 79 3.21 14.74 13.26
CA GLY A 79 4.04 15.94 13.27
C GLY A 79 4.48 16.39 14.67
N ASN A 80 4.33 15.56 15.70
CA ASN A 80 4.77 15.86 17.06
C ASN A 80 5.34 14.61 17.75
N SER A 81 6.66 14.57 17.91
CA SER A 81 7.38 13.42 18.45
C SER A 81 6.94 12.99 19.85
N ASN A 82 6.56 13.94 20.72
CA ASN A 82 6.11 13.63 22.08
C ASN A 82 4.75 12.93 22.04
N ARG A 83 3.85 13.42 21.19
CA ARG A 83 2.54 12.79 20.97
C ARG A 83 2.69 11.43 20.30
N ASP A 84 3.59 11.31 19.33
CA ASP A 84 3.84 10.04 18.63
C ASP A 84 4.40 8.99 19.59
N SER A 85 5.33 9.38 20.47
CA SER A 85 5.85 8.50 21.54
C SER A 85 4.76 8.08 22.52
N HIS A 86 3.92 9.02 22.96
CA HIS A 86 2.82 8.71 23.88
C HIS A 86 1.77 7.80 23.22
N MET A 87 1.51 7.98 21.93
CA MET A 87 0.62 7.10 21.16
C MET A 87 1.13 5.66 21.11
N LEU A 88 2.44 5.43 20.96
CA LEU A 88 3.01 4.08 20.99
C LEU A 88 2.72 3.36 22.33
N GLU A 89 2.86 4.09 23.43
CA GLU A 89 2.57 3.57 24.77
C GLU A 89 1.08 3.20 24.90
N VAL A 90 0.18 4.11 24.52
CA VAL A 90 -1.27 3.90 24.58
C VAL A 90 -1.73 2.74 23.69
N LEU A 91 -1.10 2.55 22.53
CA LEU A 91 -1.36 1.44 21.62
C LEU A 91 -0.76 0.10 22.11
N GLY A 92 -0.05 0.08 23.25
CA GLY A 92 0.51 -1.11 23.85
C GLY A 92 1.77 -1.62 23.15
N TYR A 93 2.55 -0.75 22.50
CA TYR A 93 3.85 -1.10 21.96
C TYR A 93 4.84 -1.40 23.11
N PRO A 94 5.69 -2.45 23.03
CA PRO A 94 5.97 -3.34 21.90
C PRO A 94 5.10 -4.60 21.80
N THR A 95 4.16 -4.82 22.73
CA THR A 95 3.30 -6.01 22.76
C THR A 95 2.42 -6.09 21.51
N HIS A 96 1.82 -4.96 21.14
CA HIS A 96 1.13 -4.78 19.86
C HIS A 96 1.96 -3.86 18.96
N LYS A 97 2.14 -4.24 17.69
CA LYS A 97 3.06 -3.56 16.76
C LYS A 97 2.39 -2.94 15.55
N SER A 98 1.18 -3.39 15.22
CA SER A 98 0.44 -2.95 14.05
C SER A 98 -1.07 -3.09 14.24
N ILE A 99 -1.83 -2.27 13.52
CA ILE A 99 -3.25 -2.50 13.24
C ILE A 99 -3.36 -3.41 12.01
N LEU A 100 -4.28 -4.35 12.05
CA LEU A 100 -4.66 -5.19 10.92
C LEU A 100 -6.09 -4.83 10.53
N ALA A 101 -6.26 -4.38 9.28
CA ALA A 101 -7.55 -4.04 8.68
C ALA A 101 -7.84 -4.90 7.44
#